data_AF-A0A2B2GB65-F1
#
_entry.id   AF-A0A2B2GB65-F1
#
_cell.length_a   1.000
_cell.length_b   1.000
_cell.length_c   1.000
_cell.angle_alpha   90.00
_cell.angle_beta   90.00
_cell.angle_gamma   90.00
#
_symmetry.space_group_name_H-M   'P 1'
#
loop_
_entity.id
_entity.type
_entity.pdbx_description
1 polymer ?
#
loop_
_entity_poly.entity_id
_entity_poly.type
_entity_poly.pdbx_seq_one_letter_code
_entity_poly.pdbx_strand_id
1 'polypeptide(L)'
;MTPGIGTGKEIGQLINGEDVVTGQKYGPEDYGWGTLAVVSGGTSRVVGKVVGKIGDLEKKGKALEAAAKNTKHEVKILGRGSTGRTTANTLEEQLAMKEVRSNPQGIVLTRIPMTDPRWPKEDGWVKMAHNVNGVEIHYVKNTRTGEFDDFKFKN
;
A
#
# COMPACT_ATOMS: atom_id res chain seq x y z
N MET A 1 4.99 47.06 -10.97
CA MET A 1 3.73 46.31 -10.82
C MET A 1 3.99 45.19 -9.82
N THR A 2 3.37 45.29 -8.65
CA THR A 2 3.52 44.35 -7.54
C THR A 2 2.65 43.11 -7.80
N PRO A 3 3.17 41.88 -7.79
CA PRO A 3 2.31 40.69 -7.87
C PRO A 3 1.56 40.56 -6.54
N GLY A 4 0.23 40.64 -6.62
CA GLY A 4 -0.68 40.48 -5.48
C GLY A 4 -0.51 39.09 -4.87
N ILE A 5 -0.18 39.08 -3.58
CA ILE A 5 -0.09 37.90 -2.72
C ILE A 5 -1.50 37.31 -2.62
N GLY A 6 -1.75 36.21 -3.31
CA GLY A 6 -2.93 35.38 -3.11
C GLY A 6 -2.83 34.68 -1.76
N THR A 7 -3.81 34.92 -0.90
CA THR A 7 -3.91 34.46 0.49
C THR A 7 -3.65 32.95 0.60
N GLY A 8 -2.57 32.56 1.27
CA GLY A 8 -2.28 31.16 1.56
C GLY A 8 -3.34 30.58 2.50
N LYS A 9 -4.14 29.64 2.00
CA LYS A 9 -5.06 28.84 2.82
C LYS A 9 -4.37 27.55 3.26
N GLU A 10 -4.54 27.22 4.54
CA GLU A 10 -3.94 26.09 5.25
C GLU A 10 -4.70 24.79 4.89
N ILE A 11 -4.02 23.84 4.22
CA ILE A 11 -4.65 22.64 3.64
C ILE A 11 -4.49 21.46 4.61
N GLY A 12 -5.55 21.21 5.38
CA GLY A 12 -5.84 19.90 5.92
C GLY A 12 -6.38 18.99 4.81
N GLN A 13 -5.66 17.90 4.54
CA GLN A 13 -6.06 16.72 3.76
C GLN A 13 -6.85 16.99 2.46
N LEU A 14 -6.11 17.02 1.34
CA LEU A 14 -6.65 16.81 0.00
C LEU A 14 -7.18 15.38 -0.12
N ILE A 15 -8.48 15.21 0.11
CA ILE A 15 -9.26 14.08 -0.38
C ILE A 15 -10.24 14.67 -1.39
N ASN A 16 -10.15 14.22 -2.64
CA ASN A 16 -11.07 14.50 -3.76
C ASN A 16 -10.94 15.81 -4.56
N GLY A 17 -9.95 16.68 -4.32
CA GLY A 17 -9.66 17.79 -5.25
C GLY A 17 -10.75 18.88 -5.32
N GLU A 18 -11.50 19.06 -4.24
CA GLU A 18 -12.48 20.14 -4.06
C GLU A 18 -12.02 21.06 -2.92
N ASP A 19 -12.24 22.37 -3.06
CA ASP A 19 -12.11 23.32 -1.94
C ASP A 19 -13.21 23.01 -0.91
N VAL A 20 -12.80 22.53 0.26
CA VAL A 20 -13.70 22.10 1.34
C VAL A 20 -14.50 23.24 1.98
N VAL A 21 -14.17 24.50 1.66
CA VAL A 21 -14.83 25.70 2.18
C VAL A 21 -15.86 26.25 1.18
N THR A 22 -15.59 26.17 -0.12
CA THR A 22 -16.46 26.74 -1.17
C THR A 22 -17.17 25.70 -2.04
N GLY A 23 -16.76 24.43 -1.96
CA GLY A 23 -17.26 23.35 -2.82
C GLY A 23 -16.88 23.52 -4.30
N GLN A 24 -16.02 24.48 -4.64
CA GLN A 24 -15.58 24.68 -6.01
C GLN A 24 -14.44 23.73 -6.36
N LYS A 25 -14.58 23.05 -7.49
CA LYS A 25 -13.50 22.29 -8.11
C LYS A 25 -12.39 23.25 -8.53
N TYR A 26 -11.16 22.94 -8.13
CA TYR A 26 -10.00 23.69 -8.60
C TYR A 26 -9.89 23.56 -10.13
N GLY A 27 -9.74 24.69 -10.80
CA GLY A 27 -9.50 24.76 -12.24
C GLY A 27 -8.06 24.34 -12.60
N PRO A 28 -7.80 23.97 -13.86
CA PRO A 28 -6.48 23.48 -14.30
C PRO A 28 -5.34 24.52 -14.15
N GLU A 29 -5.67 25.81 -14.11
CA GLU A 29 -4.72 26.91 -13.91
C GLU A 29 -4.49 27.26 -12.42
N ASP A 30 -5.32 26.72 -11.52
CA ASP A 30 -5.22 27.00 -10.09
C ASP A 30 -3.98 26.36 -9.49
N TYR A 31 -3.35 27.08 -8.57
CA TYR A 31 -2.13 26.64 -7.92
C TYR A 31 -2.47 25.92 -6.62
N GLY A 32 -2.15 24.64 -6.55
CA GLY A 32 -2.42 23.78 -5.39
C GLY A 32 -1.13 23.29 -4.75
N TRP A 33 -1.20 23.02 -3.45
CA TRP A 33 -0.18 22.29 -2.72
C TRP A 33 -0.84 21.13 -1.96
N GLY A 34 -0.19 19.98 -1.91
CA GLY A 34 -0.82 18.79 -1.35
C GLY A 34 0.10 17.61 -1.21
N THR A 35 -0.42 16.52 -0.65
CA THR A 35 0.29 15.25 -0.59
C THR A 35 -0.12 14.40 -1.78
N LEU A 36 0.83 14.03 -2.62
CA LEU A 36 0.60 13.11 -3.73
C LEU A 36 0.71 11.67 -3.20
N ALA A 37 -0.36 10.90 -3.34
CA ALA A 37 -0.38 9.47 -3.06
C ALA A 37 -0.75 8.69 -4.33
N VAL A 38 -0.05 7.60 -4.58
CA VAL A 38 -0.38 6.64 -5.64
C VAL A 38 -1.06 5.45 -5.01
N VAL A 39 -2.24 5.10 -5.53
CA VAL A 39 -2.96 3.89 -5.15
C VAL A 39 -2.87 2.90 -6.30
N SER A 40 -2.12 1.82 -6.13
CA SER A 40 -2.06 0.72 -7.10
C SER A 40 -2.29 -0.61 -6.40
N GLY A 41 -3.21 -1.42 -6.94
CA GLY A 41 -3.53 -2.75 -6.41
C GLY A 41 -3.90 -2.75 -4.91
N GLY A 42 -4.63 -1.73 -4.44
CA GLY A 42 -5.01 -1.59 -3.03
C GLY A 42 -3.88 -1.14 -2.08
N THR A 43 -2.68 -0.86 -2.59
CA THR A 43 -1.57 -0.29 -1.82
C THR A 43 -1.50 1.21 -2.05
N SER A 44 -1.57 2.00 -0.98
CA SER A 44 -1.37 3.46 -1.02
C SER A 44 0.07 3.81 -0.67
N ARG A 45 0.81 4.46 -1.58
CA ARG A 45 2.15 4.99 -1.31
C ARG A 45 2.16 6.50 -1.44
N VAL A 46 2.54 7.19 -0.36
CA VAL A 46 2.76 8.63 -0.39
C VAL A 46 4.07 8.90 -1.12
N VAL A 47 3.99 9.62 -2.24
CA VAL A 47 5.14 9.98 -3.08
C VAL A 47 5.80 11.27 -2.58
N GLY A 48 5.06 12.13 -1.90
CA GLY A 48 5.59 13.31 -1.23
C GLY A 48 4.66 14.52 -1.31
N LYS A 49 5.13 15.65 -0.78
CA LYS A 49 4.45 16.94 -0.91
C LYS A 49 4.73 17.50 -2.31
N VAL A 50 3.68 17.91 -3.01
CA VAL A 50 3.74 18.51 -4.34
C VAL A 50 3.12 19.89 -4.31
N VAL A 51 3.64 20.76 -5.16
CA VAL A 51 3.17 22.14 -5.34
C VAL A 51 3.17 22.42 -6.84
N GLY A 52 2.09 22.97 -7.38
CA GLY A 52 1.99 23.26 -8.80
C GLY A 52 0.57 23.55 -9.29
N LYS A 53 0.44 23.82 -10.58
CA LYS A 53 -0.87 23.94 -11.23
C LYS A 53 -1.60 22.60 -11.20
N ILE A 54 -2.90 22.62 -10.87
CA ILE A 54 -3.71 21.40 -10.78
C ILE A 54 -3.69 20.61 -12.09
N GLY A 55 -3.82 21.25 -13.24
CA GLY A 55 -3.80 20.56 -14.54
C GLY A 55 -2.49 19.81 -14.83
N ASP A 56 -1.36 20.32 -14.34
CA ASP A 56 -0.06 19.67 -14.47
C ASP A 56 0.08 18.49 -13.49
N LEU A 57 -0.43 18.67 -12.27
CA LEU A 57 -0.46 17.60 -11.25
C LEU A 57 -1.37 16.45 -11.66
N GLU A 58 -2.53 16.73 -12.27
CA GLU A 58 -3.43 15.72 -12.82
C GLU A 58 -2.81 14.93 -13.96
N LYS A 59 -2.14 15.60 -14.92
CA LYS A 59 -1.42 14.93 -16.01
C LYS A 59 -0.30 14.02 -15.47
N LYS A 60 0.48 14.52 -14.51
CA LYS A 60 1.53 13.73 -13.83
C LYS A 60 0.93 12.56 -13.05
N GLY A 61 -0.20 12.78 -12.37
CA GLY A 61 -0.94 11.75 -11.66
C GLY A 61 -1.42 10.63 -12.58
N LYS A 62 -2.05 10.97 -13.72
CA LYS A 62 -2.47 9.99 -14.73
C LYS A 62 -1.30 9.23 -15.35
N ALA A 63 -0.19 9.91 -15.62
CA ALA A 63 1.02 9.26 -16.13
C ALA A 63 1.61 8.28 -15.11
N LEU A 64 1.62 8.67 -13.83
CA LEU A 64 2.09 7.83 -12.73
C LEU A 64 1.15 6.65 -12.46
N GLU A 65 -0.16 6.85 -12.56
CA GLU A 65 -1.18 5.80 -12.47
C GLU A 65 -1.03 4.81 -13.63
N ALA A 66 -0.80 5.28 -14.86
CA ALA A 66 -0.55 4.43 -16.03
C ALA A 66 0.76 3.63 -15.88
N ALA A 67 1.83 4.25 -15.36
CA ALA A 67 3.07 3.56 -15.04
C ALA A 67 2.85 2.51 -13.93
N ALA A 68 2.07 2.84 -12.90
CA ALA A 68 1.77 1.94 -11.79
C ALA A 68 0.84 0.78 -12.19
N LYS A 69 -0.07 0.97 -13.14
CA LYS A 69 -0.91 -0.11 -13.72
C LYS A 69 -0.08 -1.09 -14.57
N ASN A 70 1.01 -0.62 -15.19
CA ASN A 70 1.93 -1.46 -15.94
C ASN A 70 2.92 -2.23 -15.03
N THR A 71 3.11 -1.79 -13.79
CA THR A 71 3.74 -2.64 -12.77
C THR A 71 2.72 -3.60 -12.20
N LYS A 72 2.65 -4.84 -12.72
CA LYS A 72 1.97 -5.93 -12.01
C LYS A 72 2.57 -6.02 -10.60
N HIS A 73 1.79 -5.70 -9.56
CA HIS A 73 2.16 -5.98 -8.17
C HIS A 73 1.99 -7.49 -7.96
N GLU A 74 2.86 -8.26 -8.59
CA GLU A 74 2.86 -9.70 -8.43
C GLU A 74 3.36 -10.02 -7.04
N VAL A 75 2.52 -10.68 -6.24
CA VAL A 75 2.93 -11.23 -4.95
C VAL A 75 3.90 -12.37 -5.24
N LYS A 76 5.19 -12.04 -5.26
CA LYS A 76 6.24 -13.01 -5.53
C LYS A 76 6.42 -13.90 -4.30
N ILE A 77 5.95 -15.14 -4.39
CA ILE A 77 6.10 -16.17 -3.36
C ILE A 77 7.32 -17.03 -3.69
N LEU A 78 8.33 -17.06 -2.80
CA LEU A 78 9.58 -17.77 -3.09
C LEU A 78 9.50 -19.29 -2.90
N GLY A 79 8.59 -19.78 -2.07
CA GLY A 79 8.42 -21.21 -1.83
C GLY A 79 9.62 -21.87 -1.15
N ARG A 80 10.30 -21.17 -0.22
CA ARG A 80 11.43 -21.72 0.55
C ARG A 80 11.00 -22.77 1.57
N GLY A 81 9.70 -23.00 1.71
CA GLY A 81 9.07 -24.02 2.52
C GLY A 81 7.90 -23.47 3.33
N SER A 82 7.31 -24.34 4.16
CA SER A 82 6.32 -23.97 5.17
C SER A 82 6.77 -24.45 6.54
N THR A 83 6.31 -23.77 7.59
CA THR A 83 6.48 -24.16 9.01
C THR A 83 5.18 -24.54 9.69
N GLY A 84 4.04 -24.46 8.99
CA GLY A 84 2.73 -24.72 9.60
C GLY A 84 1.73 -25.29 8.61
N ARG A 85 0.47 -25.37 9.08
CA ARG A 85 -0.64 -25.90 8.30
C ARG A 85 -0.97 -24.98 7.13
N THR A 86 -0.92 -25.52 5.92
CA THR A 86 -1.28 -24.81 4.69
C THR A 86 -2.58 -25.32 4.06
N THR A 87 -3.06 -26.49 4.48
CA THR A 87 -4.31 -27.08 4.01
C THR A 87 -5.48 -26.52 4.80
N ALA A 88 -6.46 -25.99 4.08
CA ALA A 88 -7.71 -25.47 4.64
C ALA A 88 -8.62 -26.63 5.06
N ASN A 89 -9.27 -26.49 6.21
CA ASN A 89 -10.28 -27.42 6.71
C ASN A 89 -11.69 -26.99 6.30
N THR A 90 -11.89 -25.71 5.97
CA THR A 90 -13.19 -25.15 5.59
C THR A 90 -13.08 -24.27 4.34
N LEU A 91 -14.24 -23.95 3.73
CA LEU A 91 -14.30 -23.07 2.56
C LEU A 91 -13.87 -21.64 2.92
N GLU A 92 -14.21 -21.18 4.13
CA GLU A 92 -13.83 -19.86 4.65
C GLU A 92 -12.30 -19.75 4.75
N GLU A 93 -11.64 -20.79 5.26
CA GLU A 93 -10.18 -20.84 5.30
C GLU A 93 -9.55 -20.84 3.90
N GLN A 94 -10.15 -21.56 2.94
CA GLN A 94 -9.69 -21.59 1.56
C GLN A 94 -9.80 -20.21 0.89
N LEU A 95 -10.92 -19.52 1.10
CA LEU A 95 -11.15 -18.17 0.57
C LEU A 95 -10.20 -17.16 1.21
N ALA A 96 -10.06 -17.20 2.53
CA ALA A 96 -9.13 -16.35 3.26
C ALA A 96 -7.68 -16.54 2.76
N MET A 97 -7.23 -17.78 2.59
CA MET A 97 -5.88 -18.07 2.09
C MET A 97 -5.67 -17.52 0.67
N LYS A 98 -6.67 -17.68 -0.20
CA LYS A 98 -6.62 -17.14 -1.56
C LYS A 98 -6.56 -15.61 -1.55
N GLU A 99 -7.36 -14.97 -0.72
CA GLU A 99 -7.37 -13.52 -0.56
C GLU A 99 -6.03 -13.00 -0.05
N VAL A 100 -5.49 -13.56 1.04
CA VAL A 100 -4.22 -13.12 1.62
C VAL A 100 -3.05 -13.35 0.67
N ARG A 101 -3.03 -14.45 -0.09
CA ARG A 101 -2.00 -14.67 -1.13
C ARG A 101 -2.12 -13.69 -2.30
N SER A 102 -3.32 -13.21 -2.59
CA SER A 102 -3.57 -12.25 -3.68
C SER A 102 -3.27 -10.82 -3.24
N ASN A 103 -3.52 -10.49 -1.97
CA ASN A 103 -3.33 -9.15 -1.40
C ASN A 103 -2.87 -9.21 0.07
N PRO A 104 -1.58 -9.49 0.33
CA PRO A 104 -1.04 -9.67 1.68
C PRO A 104 -0.84 -8.33 2.43
N GLN A 105 -1.94 -7.76 2.94
CA GLN A 105 -1.98 -6.48 3.68
C GLN A 105 -1.97 -6.63 5.21
N GLY A 106 -1.45 -7.75 5.71
CA GLY A 106 -1.31 -8.01 7.13
C GLY A 106 -0.40 -7.03 7.86
N ILE A 107 -0.41 -7.13 9.19
CA ILE A 107 0.41 -6.35 10.10
C ILE A 107 1.72 -7.09 10.44
N VAL A 108 2.78 -6.32 10.69
CA VAL A 108 4.06 -6.86 11.15
C VAL A 108 3.95 -7.26 12.62
N LEU A 109 4.35 -8.49 12.95
CA LEU A 109 4.45 -8.97 14.32
C LEU A 109 5.78 -8.55 14.95
N THR A 110 5.87 -7.28 15.37
CA THR A 110 7.12 -6.66 15.87
C THR A 110 7.71 -7.32 17.12
N ARG A 111 6.88 -7.97 17.93
CA ARG A 111 7.29 -8.66 19.17
C ARG A 111 7.87 -10.06 18.92
N ILE A 112 7.71 -10.62 17.71
CA ILE A 112 8.17 -11.96 17.40
C ILE A 112 9.42 -11.85 16.52
N PRO A 113 10.61 -12.17 17.04
CA PRO A 113 11.81 -12.16 16.22
C PRO A 113 11.71 -13.19 15.09
N MET A 114 12.30 -12.86 13.95
CA MET A 114 12.51 -13.81 12.87
C MET A 114 13.74 -14.66 13.18
N THR A 115 13.53 -15.96 13.37
CA THR A 115 14.58 -16.91 13.80
C THR A 115 14.79 -18.06 12.83
N ASP A 116 13.94 -18.20 11.81
CA ASP A 116 14.05 -19.29 10.84
C ASP A 116 15.19 -18.99 9.85
N PRO A 117 16.16 -19.90 9.67
CA PRO A 117 17.32 -19.66 8.81
C PRO A 117 16.95 -19.49 7.32
N ARG A 118 15.77 -19.94 6.87
CA ARG A 118 15.30 -19.74 5.48
C ARG A 118 14.92 -18.29 5.20
N TRP A 119 14.60 -17.52 6.24
CA TRP A 119 14.16 -16.14 6.15
C TRP A 119 14.92 -15.29 7.18
N PRO A 120 16.20 -14.97 6.95
CA PRO A 120 17.01 -14.23 7.92
C PRO A 120 16.49 -12.81 8.17
N LYS A 121 16.51 -12.38 9.44
CA LYS A 121 16.13 -11.00 9.79
C LYS A 121 17.07 -9.99 9.13
N GLU A 122 18.34 -10.35 9.03
CA GLU A 122 19.43 -9.56 8.46
C GLU A 122 19.18 -9.24 6.98
N ASP A 123 18.46 -10.11 6.29
CA ASP A 123 18.02 -9.95 4.89
C ASP A 123 16.72 -9.14 4.78
N GLY A 124 16.09 -8.77 5.89
CA GLY A 124 14.89 -7.93 5.94
C GLY A 124 13.58 -8.70 6.08
N TRP A 125 13.61 -9.99 6.42
CA TRP A 125 12.42 -10.81 6.62
C TRP A 125 11.75 -10.53 7.98
N VAL A 126 10.42 -10.38 7.96
CA VAL A 126 9.58 -10.17 9.14
C VAL A 126 8.36 -11.08 9.11
N LYS A 127 7.83 -11.42 10.29
CA LYS A 127 6.59 -12.19 10.42
C LYS A 127 5.39 -11.26 10.30
N MET A 128 4.40 -11.71 9.56
CA MET A 128 3.18 -10.98 9.26
C MET A 128 1.96 -11.79 9.72
N ALA A 129 0.91 -11.10 10.15
CA ALA A 129 -0.40 -11.70 10.39
C ALA A 129 -1.49 -10.91 9.67
N HIS A 130 -2.41 -11.61 9.01
CA HIS A 130 -3.56 -11.02 8.34
C HIS A 130 -4.81 -11.82 8.73
N ASN A 131 -5.80 -11.15 9.30
CA ASN A 131 -7.08 -11.75 9.62
C ASN A 131 -8.10 -11.40 8.55
N VAL A 132 -8.73 -12.42 7.97
CA VAL A 132 -9.82 -12.28 7.00
C VAL A 132 -11.03 -13.01 7.56
N ASN A 133 -12.07 -12.27 7.92
CA ASN A 133 -13.34 -12.81 8.44
C ASN A 133 -13.18 -13.81 9.60
N GLY A 134 -12.26 -13.54 10.54
CA GLY A 134 -11.97 -14.41 11.68
C GLY A 134 -10.91 -15.49 11.41
N VAL A 135 -10.52 -15.72 10.15
CA VAL A 135 -9.41 -16.62 9.79
C VAL A 135 -8.10 -15.86 9.85
N GLU A 136 -7.22 -16.22 10.77
CA GLU A 136 -5.89 -15.62 10.90
C GLU A 136 -4.84 -16.41 10.10
N ILE A 137 -4.18 -15.73 9.17
CA ILE A 137 -3.14 -16.28 8.31
C ILE A 137 -1.82 -15.61 8.67
N HIS A 138 -0.82 -16.43 8.95
CA HIS A 138 0.56 -15.99 9.14
C HIS A 138 1.34 -16.20 7.85
N TYR A 139 2.27 -15.29 7.57
CA TYR A 139 3.20 -15.39 6.45
C TYR A 139 4.45 -14.58 6.78
N VAL A 140 5.47 -14.68 5.94
CA VAL A 140 6.67 -13.86 6.07
C VAL A 140 6.81 -12.93 4.88
N LYS A 141 7.34 -11.73 5.13
CA LYS A 141 7.57 -10.70 4.11
C LYS A 141 8.99 -10.20 4.21
N ASN A 142 9.69 -10.13 3.09
CA ASN A 142 10.92 -9.38 3.00
C ASN A 142 10.60 -7.90 2.74
N THR A 143 10.93 -7.04 3.69
CA THR A 143 10.65 -5.59 3.60
C THR A 143 11.58 -4.86 2.64
N ARG A 144 12.72 -5.45 2.27
CA ARG A 144 13.68 -4.90 1.31
C ARG A 144 13.32 -5.27 -0.12
N THR A 145 13.05 -6.56 -0.39
CA THR A 145 12.77 -7.07 -1.75
C THR A 145 11.29 -7.06 -2.10
N GLY A 146 10.40 -6.99 -1.10
CA GLY A 146 8.95 -7.09 -1.30
C GLY A 146 8.44 -8.52 -1.51
N GLU A 147 9.30 -9.53 -1.34
CA GLU A 147 8.94 -10.94 -1.51
C GLU A 147 8.16 -11.50 -0.31
N PHE A 148 7.36 -12.52 -0.57
CA PHE A 148 6.52 -13.19 0.43
C PHE A 148 6.83 -14.69 0.49
N ASP A 149 6.54 -15.32 1.62
CA ASP A 149 6.67 -16.77 1.78
C ASP A 149 5.86 -17.31 2.97
N ASP A 150 5.86 -18.63 3.16
CA ASP A 150 5.37 -19.31 4.40
C ASP A 150 3.91 -19.00 4.78
N PHE A 151 3.00 -18.84 3.80
CA PHE A 151 1.57 -18.63 4.07
C PHE A 151 0.95 -19.86 4.73
N LYS A 152 0.50 -19.69 5.97
CA LYS A 152 -0.04 -20.76 6.82
C LYS A 152 -1.18 -20.26 7.70
N PHE A 153 -2.09 -21.16 8.04
CA PHE A 153 -3.12 -20.88 9.02
C PHE A 153 -2.51 -20.82 10.42
N LYS A 154 -3.00 -19.89 11.24
CA LYS A 154 -2.77 -19.97 12.68
C LYS A 154 -3.46 -21.24 13.20
N ASN A 155 -2.76 -21.94 14.09
CA ASN A 155 -3.31 -23.04 14.86
C ASN A 155 -4.11 -22.51 16.05
#